data_AF-A0A9E5NFH1-F1
#
_entry.id   AF-A0A9E5NFH1-F1
#
_cell.length_a   1.000
_cell.length_b   1.000
_cell.length_c   1.000
_cell.angle_alpha   90.00
_cell.angle_beta   90.00
_cell.angle_gamma   90.00
#
_symmetry.space_group_name_H-M   'P 1'
#
loop_
_entity.id
_entity.type
_entity.pdbx_description
1 polymer ?
#
loop_
_entity_poly.entity_id
_entity_poly.type
_entity_poly.pdbx_seq_one_letter_code
_entity_poly.pdbx_strand_id
1 'polypeptide(L)'
;MDSLRETLLETGKEGRVLTESESKRILAQWGIPVVPCEVATSGEEAVGLARSIGFPVVLKILSPDISHKSQVGGVRVNLATDEGIRSAFHEIMENARRNAPSARILGATVQKMVTGMEVAIGVTNDRQFGHVLMFGRGGVEIESLRDVTFRLIPISVADAEEMIGDVRGFPLLKEEASQAADVEELRSILLKVSDLTESYPQIEGMDLNPVLVSPRGSLVADARILVGAADA
;
A
#
# COMPACT_ATOMS: atom_id res chain seq x y z
N MET A 1 12.27 16.82 -1.50
CA MET A 1 11.05 17.67 -1.50
C MET A 1 10.75 18.16 -2.91
N ASP A 2 11.72 18.74 -3.63
CA ASP A 2 11.50 19.27 -4.99
C ASP A 2 11.11 18.22 -6.04
N SER A 3 11.74 17.02 -6.05
CA SER A 3 11.41 15.97 -7.01
C SER A 3 10.02 15.32 -6.79
N LEU A 4 9.52 15.35 -5.56
CA LEU A 4 8.21 14.79 -5.21
C LEU A 4 7.09 15.65 -5.75
N ARG A 5 7.20 16.96 -5.47
CA ARG A 5 6.29 17.97 -5.96
C ARG A 5 6.26 17.96 -7.49
N GLU A 6 7.42 17.85 -8.13
CA GLU A 6 7.50 17.72 -9.60
C GLU A 6 6.78 16.45 -10.10
N THR A 7 7.02 15.29 -9.48
CA THR A 7 6.33 14.04 -9.83
C THR A 7 4.81 14.18 -9.71
N LEU A 8 4.31 14.76 -8.61
CA LEU A 8 2.89 14.96 -8.37
C LEU A 8 2.28 16.02 -9.30
N LEU A 9 3.01 17.09 -9.62
CA LEU A 9 2.57 18.14 -10.53
C LEU A 9 2.56 17.67 -11.99
N GLU A 10 3.55 16.91 -12.43
CA GLU A 10 3.57 16.32 -13.77
C GLU A 10 2.45 15.29 -13.94
N THR A 11 2.29 14.41 -12.95
CA THR A 11 1.21 13.41 -12.90
C THR A 11 -0.17 14.11 -12.86
N GLY A 12 -0.27 15.21 -12.13
CA GLY A 12 -1.48 16.01 -12.04
C GLY A 12 -1.85 16.73 -13.33
N LYS A 13 -1.03 16.76 -14.39
CA LYS A 13 -1.44 17.38 -15.67
C LYS A 13 -2.48 16.55 -16.43
N GLU A 14 -2.40 15.23 -16.33
CA GLU A 14 -3.27 14.31 -17.08
C GLU A 14 -4.22 13.53 -16.17
N GLY A 15 -3.94 13.49 -14.87
CA GLY A 15 -4.65 12.66 -13.90
C GLY A 15 -4.35 11.19 -14.13
N ARG A 16 -3.70 10.53 -13.18
CA ARG A 16 -3.41 9.10 -13.30
C ARG A 16 -3.28 8.41 -11.96
N VAL A 17 -3.36 7.09 -12.02
CA VAL A 17 -3.01 6.19 -10.94
C VAL A 17 -1.50 5.97 -10.96
N LEU A 18 -0.85 6.18 -9.82
CA LEU A 18 0.55 5.85 -9.63
C LEU A 18 0.74 4.34 -9.49
N THR A 19 1.85 3.82 -9.99
CA THR A 19 2.29 2.44 -9.72
C THR A 19 2.58 2.25 -8.23
N GLU A 20 2.65 0.99 -7.77
CA GLU A 20 3.01 0.67 -6.37
C GLU A 20 4.37 1.28 -6.00
N SER A 21 5.37 1.15 -6.88
CA SER A 21 6.72 1.68 -6.64
C SER A 21 6.75 3.21 -6.56
N GLU A 22 5.99 3.90 -7.42
CA GLU A 22 5.85 5.36 -7.34
C GLU A 22 5.15 5.76 -6.05
N SER A 23 4.00 5.15 -5.73
CA SER A 23 3.22 5.41 -4.52
C SER A 23 4.07 5.23 -3.26
N LYS A 24 4.79 4.10 -3.15
CA LYS A 24 5.68 3.83 -2.02
C LYS A 24 6.83 4.82 -1.91
N ARG A 25 7.38 5.29 -3.03
CA ARG A 25 8.43 6.32 -3.02
C ARG A 25 7.92 7.64 -2.45
N ILE A 26 6.70 8.05 -2.81
CA ILE A 26 6.05 9.25 -2.24
C ILE A 26 5.88 9.10 -0.73
N LEU A 27 5.31 7.99 -0.28
CA LEU A 27 5.09 7.70 1.13
C LEU A 27 6.40 7.72 1.92
N ALA A 28 7.44 7.05 1.42
CA ALA A 28 8.75 7.00 2.07
C ALA A 28 9.39 8.40 2.20
N GLN A 29 9.22 9.26 1.19
CA GLN A 29 9.71 10.65 1.25
C GLN A 29 8.95 11.51 2.27
N TRP A 30 7.71 11.14 2.60
CA TRP A 30 6.92 11.71 3.70
C TRP A 30 7.17 11.04 5.06
N GLY A 31 8.16 10.14 5.14
CA GLY A 31 8.47 9.41 6.36
C GLY A 31 7.40 8.41 6.78
N ILE A 32 6.54 7.98 5.85
CA ILE A 32 5.62 6.86 6.05
C ILE A 32 6.40 5.57 5.73
N PRO A 33 6.56 4.64 6.68
CA PRO A 33 7.33 3.42 6.46
C PRO A 33 6.65 2.51 5.43
N VAL A 34 7.40 2.06 4.43
CA VAL A 34 6.93 1.16 3.37
C VAL A 34 7.83 -0.06 3.31
N VAL A 35 7.31 -1.19 2.84
CA VAL A 35 8.15 -2.33 2.48
C VAL A 35 8.84 -2.01 1.14
N PRO A 36 10.18 -1.86 1.10
CA PRO A 36 10.88 -1.61 -0.15
C PRO A 36 10.64 -2.75 -1.13
N CYS A 37 10.50 -2.39 -2.41
CA CYS A 37 10.32 -3.35 -3.47
C CYS A 37 11.21 -3.02 -4.66
N GLU A 38 11.78 -4.05 -5.25
CA GLU A 38 12.62 -3.97 -6.45
C GLU A 38 11.86 -4.56 -7.64
N VAL A 39 12.16 -4.09 -8.86
CA VAL A 39 11.47 -4.55 -10.07
C VAL A 39 12.29 -5.66 -10.74
N ALA A 40 11.63 -6.77 -11.05
CA ALA A 40 12.17 -7.86 -11.84
C ALA A 40 11.42 -7.98 -13.17
N THR A 41 12.17 -8.06 -14.26
CA THR A 41 11.66 -8.30 -15.63
C THR A 41 11.81 -9.76 -16.06
N SER A 42 12.50 -10.58 -15.26
CA SER A 42 12.66 -12.01 -15.50
C SER A 42 12.68 -12.83 -14.20
N GLY A 43 12.47 -14.14 -14.31
CA GLY A 43 12.59 -15.06 -13.17
C GLY A 43 14.00 -15.08 -12.55
N GLU A 44 15.06 -14.95 -13.37
CA GLU A 44 16.45 -14.88 -12.86
C GLU A 44 16.70 -13.61 -12.05
N GLU A 45 16.23 -12.48 -12.57
CA GLU A 45 16.33 -11.20 -11.87
C GLU A 45 15.57 -11.24 -10.54
N ALA A 46 14.38 -11.84 -10.54
CA ALA A 46 13.60 -12.02 -9.31
C ALA A 46 14.33 -12.86 -8.26
N VAL A 47 14.99 -13.94 -8.69
CA VAL A 47 15.84 -14.77 -7.81
C VAL A 47 17.02 -13.97 -7.26
N GLY A 48 17.72 -13.22 -8.12
CA GLY A 48 18.84 -12.37 -7.71
C GLY A 48 18.44 -11.36 -6.64
N LEU A 49 17.34 -10.63 -6.88
CA LEU A 49 16.79 -9.65 -5.95
C LEU A 49 16.33 -10.30 -4.64
N ALA A 50 15.69 -11.46 -4.71
CA ALA A 50 15.23 -12.17 -3.51
C ALA A 50 16.40 -12.63 -2.62
N ARG A 51 17.53 -13.04 -3.22
CA ARG A 51 18.75 -13.37 -2.47
C ARG A 51 19.35 -12.16 -1.76
N SER A 52 19.34 -10.98 -2.40
CA SER A 52 19.82 -9.74 -1.77
C SER A 52 18.88 -9.23 -0.67
N ILE A 53 17.56 -9.35 -0.86
CA ILE A 53 16.54 -8.93 0.13
C ILE A 53 16.46 -9.92 1.30
N GLY A 54 16.67 -11.20 1.02
CA GLY A 54 16.57 -12.31 1.96
C GLY A 54 15.16 -12.90 2.07
N PHE A 55 15.08 -14.22 2.20
CA PHE A 55 13.83 -15.00 2.24
C PHE A 55 13.07 -14.91 3.58
N PRO A 56 11.75 -15.21 3.61
CA PRO A 56 10.88 -15.35 2.43
C PRO A 56 10.54 -14.00 1.79
N VAL A 57 10.20 -14.03 0.51
CA VAL A 57 9.80 -12.86 -0.28
C VAL A 57 8.38 -12.97 -0.82
N VAL A 58 7.85 -11.84 -1.29
CA VAL A 58 6.58 -11.73 -2.00
C VAL A 58 6.88 -11.23 -3.42
N LEU A 59 6.24 -11.84 -4.41
CA LEU A 59 6.20 -11.37 -5.79
C LEU A 59 4.81 -10.83 -6.11
N LYS A 60 4.74 -9.65 -6.74
CA LYS A 60 3.47 -9.06 -7.21
C LYS A 60 3.60 -8.55 -8.65
N ILE A 61 2.55 -8.71 -9.46
CA ILE A 61 2.50 -8.20 -10.83
C ILE A 61 2.68 -6.68 -10.83
N LEU A 62 3.57 -6.19 -11.72
CA LEU A 62 3.74 -4.77 -11.97
C LEU A 62 3.07 -4.43 -13.30
N SER A 63 1.93 -3.75 -13.22
CA SER A 63 1.19 -3.29 -14.39
C SER A 63 0.39 -2.03 -14.04
N PRO A 64 0.46 -0.95 -14.85
CA PRO A 64 -0.40 0.22 -14.67
C PRO A 64 -1.88 -0.10 -14.91
N ASP A 65 -2.18 -1.19 -15.63
CA ASP A 65 -3.54 -1.54 -16.04
C ASP A 65 -4.19 -2.58 -15.10
N ILE A 66 -3.44 -3.13 -14.14
CA ILE A 66 -3.92 -4.13 -13.17
C ILE A 66 -3.82 -3.55 -11.76
N SER A 67 -4.95 -3.08 -11.24
CA SER A 67 -5.04 -2.57 -9.87
C SER A 67 -5.22 -3.69 -8.84
N HIS A 68 -6.16 -4.61 -9.04
CA HIS A 68 -6.45 -5.71 -8.12
C HIS A 68 -5.61 -6.95 -8.46
N LYS A 69 -4.32 -6.89 -8.10
CA LYS A 69 -3.30 -7.90 -8.42
C LYS A 69 -3.72 -9.33 -8.04
N SER A 70 -4.32 -9.50 -6.87
CA SER A 70 -4.75 -10.82 -6.39
C SER A 70 -5.84 -11.44 -7.27
N GLN A 71 -6.77 -10.64 -7.82
CA GLN A 71 -7.88 -11.12 -8.64
C GLN A 71 -7.41 -11.73 -9.96
N VAL A 72 -6.29 -11.24 -10.51
CA VAL A 72 -5.69 -11.80 -11.72
C VAL A 72 -4.68 -12.91 -11.42
N GLY A 73 -4.56 -13.37 -10.17
CA GLY A 73 -3.54 -14.35 -9.75
C GLY A 73 -2.13 -13.78 -9.76
N GLY A 74 -1.99 -12.46 -9.69
CA GLY A 74 -0.74 -11.71 -9.82
C GLY A 74 0.02 -11.50 -8.51
N VAL A 75 -0.28 -12.24 -7.44
CA VAL A 75 0.44 -12.19 -6.16
C VAL A 75 0.87 -13.59 -5.75
N ARG A 76 2.12 -13.73 -5.28
CA ARG A 76 2.66 -14.95 -4.67
C ARG A 76 3.44 -14.58 -3.42
N VAL A 77 3.07 -15.18 -2.30
CA VAL A 77 3.65 -14.92 -0.98
C VAL A 77 4.45 -16.13 -0.48
N ASN A 78 5.21 -15.96 0.60
CA ASN A 78 5.95 -17.03 1.26
C ASN A 78 6.93 -17.79 0.35
N LEU A 79 7.61 -17.05 -0.53
CA LEU A 79 8.58 -17.63 -1.46
C LEU A 79 9.95 -17.71 -0.80
N ALA A 80 10.39 -18.94 -0.51
CA ALA A 80 11.59 -19.19 0.28
C ALA A 80 12.72 -19.90 -0.49
N THR A 81 12.52 -20.24 -1.77
CA THR A 81 13.48 -20.95 -2.60
C THR A 81 13.60 -20.32 -3.97
N ASP A 82 14.79 -20.41 -4.57
CA ASP A 82 15.04 -19.88 -5.92
C ASP A 82 14.11 -20.51 -6.97
N GLU A 83 13.87 -21.82 -6.88
CA GLU A 83 12.96 -22.55 -7.77
C GLU A 83 11.52 -22.07 -7.59
N GLY A 84 11.07 -21.91 -6.34
CA GLY A 84 9.72 -21.40 -6.04
C GLY A 84 9.51 -19.98 -6.57
N ILE A 85 10.53 -19.12 -6.49
CA ILE A 85 10.49 -17.75 -7.02
C ILE A 85 10.44 -17.75 -8.54
N ARG A 86 11.27 -18.58 -9.19
CA ARG A 86 11.27 -18.70 -10.65
C ARG A 86 9.90 -19.19 -11.14
N SER A 87 9.33 -20.22 -10.52
CA SER A 87 7.98 -20.71 -10.86
C SER A 87 6.93 -19.62 -10.66
N ALA A 88 6.93 -19.00 -9.48
CA ALA A 88 6.00 -17.93 -9.13
C ALA A 88 6.03 -16.76 -10.12
N PHE A 89 7.22 -16.36 -10.58
CA PHE A 89 7.35 -15.31 -11.59
C PHE A 89 6.62 -15.69 -12.89
N HIS A 90 6.89 -16.89 -13.43
CA HIS A 90 6.26 -17.35 -14.67
C HIS A 90 4.74 -17.48 -14.52
N GLU A 91 4.27 -18.06 -13.41
CA GLU A 91 2.84 -18.18 -13.10
C GLU A 91 2.15 -16.80 -13.04
N ILE A 92 2.76 -15.82 -12.38
CA ILE A 92 2.22 -14.46 -12.30
C ILE A 92 2.08 -13.86 -13.70
N MET A 93 3.11 -13.96 -14.53
CA MET A 93 3.08 -13.44 -15.91
C MET A 93 2.01 -14.15 -16.75
N GLU A 94 1.88 -15.47 -16.61
CA GLU A 94 0.89 -16.26 -17.33
C GLU A 94 -0.54 -15.91 -16.90
N ASN A 95 -0.80 -15.84 -15.59
CA ASN A 95 -2.11 -15.49 -15.06
C ASN A 95 -2.52 -14.07 -15.47
N ALA A 96 -1.59 -13.11 -15.43
CA ALA A 96 -1.85 -11.75 -15.87
C ALA A 96 -2.23 -11.68 -17.36
N ARG A 97 -1.48 -12.36 -18.25
CA ARG A 97 -1.81 -12.41 -19.69
C ARG A 97 -3.14 -13.10 -19.97
N ARG A 98 -3.52 -14.09 -19.16
CA ARG A 98 -4.77 -14.84 -19.32
C ARG A 98 -5.98 -14.05 -18.83
N ASN A 99 -5.88 -13.44 -17.66
CA ASN A 99 -7.00 -12.78 -16.98
C ASN A 99 -7.12 -11.30 -17.34
N ALA A 100 -6.05 -10.68 -17.87
CA ALA A 100 -6.02 -9.29 -18.32
C ALA A 100 -5.22 -9.17 -19.64
N PRO A 101 -5.71 -9.73 -20.75
CA PRO A 101 -4.94 -9.87 -22.00
C PRO A 101 -4.53 -8.55 -22.66
N SER A 102 -5.25 -7.46 -22.38
CA SER A 102 -4.94 -6.12 -22.87
C SER A 102 -4.03 -5.32 -21.94
N ALA A 103 -3.70 -5.84 -20.75
CA ALA A 103 -2.90 -5.13 -19.77
C ALA A 103 -1.42 -5.08 -20.19
N ARG A 104 -0.82 -3.90 -20.04
CA ARG A 104 0.64 -3.72 -20.17
C ARG A 104 1.31 -4.30 -18.94
N ILE A 105 2.08 -5.36 -19.13
CA ILE A 105 2.82 -6.02 -18.04
C ILE A 105 4.27 -5.53 -18.10
N LEU A 106 4.73 -4.90 -17.02
CA LEU A 106 6.09 -4.35 -16.92
C LEU A 106 7.07 -5.30 -16.22
N GLY A 107 6.56 -6.34 -15.54
CA GLY A 107 7.34 -7.29 -14.77
C GLY A 107 6.65 -7.65 -13.45
N ALA A 108 7.42 -7.97 -12.42
CA ALA A 108 6.94 -8.16 -11.06
C ALA A 108 7.78 -7.37 -10.05
N THR A 109 7.16 -6.90 -8.98
CA THR A 109 7.89 -6.39 -7.82
C THR A 109 8.29 -7.55 -6.90
N VAL A 110 9.50 -7.47 -6.33
CA VAL A 110 10.05 -8.38 -5.34
C VAL A 110 10.26 -7.61 -4.05
N GLN A 111 9.69 -8.10 -2.95
CA GLN A 111 9.82 -7.45 -1.65
C GLN A 111 9.93 -8.47 -0.52
N LYS A 112 10.46 -8.04 0.63
CA LYS A 112 10.50 -8.87 1.83
C LYS A 112 9.07 -9.24 2.25
N MET A 113 8.86 -10.50 2.62
CA MET A 113 7.62 -10.88 3.32
C MET A 113 7.73 -10.43 4.77
N VAL A 114 6.81 -9.57 5.15
CA VAL A 114 6.62 -9.08 6.52
C VAL A 114 5.27 -9.59 7.02
N THR A 115 5.18 -9.82 8.33
CA THR A 115 3.99 -10.36 8.99
C THR A 115 3.56 -9.40 10.08
N GLY A 116 2.25 -9.20 10.21
CA GLY A 116 1.64 -8.37 11.22
C GLY A 116 0.13 -8.44 11.10
N MET A 117 -0.57 -7.73 11.97
CA MET A 117 -1.97 -7.44 11.75
C MET A 117 -2.10 -6.58 10.48
N GLU A 118 -2.99 -6.97 9.59
CA GLU A 118 -3.35 -6.14 8.45
C GLU A 118 -4.35 -5.07 8.89
N VAL A 119 -4.06 -3.81 8.55
CA VAL A 119 -4.99 -2.68 8.59
C VAL A 119 -5.01 -2.00 7.22
N ALA A 120 -6.01 -1.20 6.95
CA ALA A 120 -6.09 -0.39 5.74
C ALA A 120 -6.27 1.09 6.10
N ILE A 121 -5.60 1.93 5.32
CA ILE A 121 -5.75 3.39 5.38
C ILE A 121 -6.13 3.86 3.99
N GLY A 122 -7.27 4.54 3.90
CA GLY A 122 -7.81 5.08 2.66
C GLY A 122 -7.95 6.59 2.73
N VAL A 123 -7.82 7.25 1.58
CA VAL A 123 -8.22 8.65 1.39
C VAL A 123 -9.10 8.71 0.16
N THR A 124 -10.20 9.44 0.25
CA THR A 124 -11.07 9.75 -0.88
C THR A 124 -11.43 11.23 -0.87
N ASN A 125 -11.41 11.88 -2.03
CA ASN A 125 -11.92 13.24 -2.17
C ASN A 125 -13.44 13.22 -2.47
N ASP A 126 -14.25 13.61 -1.48
CA ASP A 126 -15.68 13.75 -1.64
C ASP A 126 -16.04 15.18 -2.11
N ARG A 127 -17.03 15.29 -3.00
CA ARG A 127 -17.42 16.57 -3.60
C ARG A 127 -18.00 17.59 -2.62
N GLN A 128 -18.60 17.12 -1.52
CA GLN A 128 -19.25 17.97 -0.52
C GLN A 128 -18.33 18.21 0.68
N PHE A 129 -17.56 17.19 1.07
CA PHE A 129 -16.79 17.21 2.30
C PHE A 129 -15.28 17.41 2.10
N GLY A 130 -14.78 17.35 0.87
CA GLY A 130 -13.35 17.33 0.58
C GLY A 130 -12.74 15.97 0.94
N HIS A 131 -11.46 15.96 1.30
CA HIS A 131 -10.74 14.72 1.62
C HIS A 131 -11.22 14.08 2.93
N VAL A 132 -11.59 12.80 2.82
CA VAL A 132 -12.00 11.95 3.93
C VAL A 132 -10.97 10.84 4.10
N LEU A 133 -10.44 10.71 5.32
CA LEU A 133 -9.55 9.62 5.74
C LEU A 133 -10.39 8.47 6.29
N MET A 134 -10.09 7.25 5.83
CA MET A 134 -10.63 6.00 6.34
C MET A 134 -9.52 5.21 7.03
N PHE A 135 -9.81 4.62 8.18
CA PHE A 135 -8.97 3.62 8.84
C PHE A 135 -9.80 2.39 9.21
N GLY A 136 -9.23 1.19 9.11
CA GLY A 136 -9.93 -0.02 9.53
C GLY A 136 -9.07 -1.27 9.48
N ARG A 137 -9.62 -2.39 9.96
CA ARG A 137 -8.91 -3.67 9.94
C ARG A 137 -8.84 -4.23 8.51
N GLY A 138 -7.67 -4.72 8.12
CA GLY A 138 -7.36 -5.31 6.82
C GLY A 138 -7.74 -6.79 6.73
N GLY A 139 -7.64 -7.34 5.52
CA GLY A 139 -8.02 -8.71 5.17
C GLY A 139 -9.30 -8.79 4.32
N VAL A 140 -9.79 -10.01 4.09
CA VAL A 140 -10.99 -10.32 3.27
C VAL A 140 -12.25 -9.59 3.76
N GLU A 141 -12.24 -9.04 4.98
CA GLU A 141 -13.38 -8.41 5.64
C GLU A 141 -13.61 -6.93 5.24
N ILE A 142 -12.70 -6.29 4.50
CA ILE A 142 -12.88 -4.91 3.99
C ILE A 142 -14.08 -4.80 3.04
N GLU A 143 -14.49 -5.89 2.39
CA GLU A 143 -15.68 -5.90 1.52
C GLU A 143 -16.99 -5.62 2.28
N SER A 144 -16.99 -5.73 3.62
CA SER A 144 -18.19 -5.52 4.43
C SER A 144 -18.34 -4.10 4.99
N LEU A 145 -17.30 -3.25 4.97
CA LEU A 145 -17.26 -1.90 5.60
C LEU A 145 -17.71 -1.87 7.08
N ARG A 146 -17.75 -3.01 7.78
CA ARG A 146 -18.35 -3.07 9.12
C ARG A 146 -17.42 -2.59 10.23
N ASP A 147 -16.13 -2.43 9.98
CA ASP A 147 -15.13 -2.16 11.01
C ASP A 147 -14.11 -1.11 10.55
N VAL A 148 -14.62 0.05 10.18
CA VAL A 148 -13.86 1.20 9.68
C VAL A 148 -14.30 2.47 10.40
N THR A 149 -13.39 3.43 10.50
CA THR A 149 -13.62 4.78 11.03
C THR A 149 -13.29 5.81 9.97
N PHE A 150 -13.94 6.97 10.06
CA PHE A 150 -13.76 8.07 9.11
C PHE A 150 -13.50 9.39 9.84
N ARG A 151 -12.66 10.24 9.25
CA ARG A 151 -12.43 11.64 9.66
C ARG A 151 -12.21 12.51 8.43
N LEU A 152 -12.60 13.77 8.51
CA LEU A 152 -12.21 14.76 7.50
C LEU A 152 -10.74 15.12 7.69
N ILE A 153 -10.02 15.33 6.59
CA ILE A 153 -8.64 15.84 6.62
C ILE A 153 -8.69 17.37 6.68
N PRO A 154 -7.84 18.03 7.50
CA PRO A 154 -6.79 17.44 8.33
C PRO A 154 -7.31 16.84 9.66
N ILE A 155 -6.65 15.77 10.11
CA ILE A 155 -6.94 15.12 11.40
C ILE A 155 -5.98 15.58 12.50
N SER A 156 -6.45 15.63 13.74
CA SER A 156 -5.62 15.85 14.92
C SER A 156 -5.04 14.55 15.50
N VAL A 157 -4.13 14.67 16.47
CA VAL A 157 -3.62 13.52 17.25
C VAL A 157 -4.77 12.78 17.95
N ALA A 158 -5.73 13.53 18.51
CA ALA A 158 -6.90 12.96 19.19
C ALA A 158 -7.80 12.19 18.21
N ASP A 159 -8.01 12.74 17.00
CA ASP A 159 -8.75 12.04 15.95
C ASP A 159 -8.09 10.70 15.60
N ALA A 160 -6.78 10.67 15.41
CA ALA A 160 -6.05 9.45 15.10
C ALA A 160 -6.15 8.41 16.23
N GLU A 161 -6.09 8.84 17.50
CA GLU A 161 -6.26 7.95 18.65
C GLU A 161 -7.67 7.36 18.75
N GLU A 162 -8.70 8.19 18.55
CA GLU A 162 -10.09 7.75 18.50
C GLU A 162 -10.33 6.79 17.34
N MET A 163 -9.85 7.13 16.13
CA MET A 163 -9.98 6.28 14.95
C MET A 163 -9.39 4.89 15.18
N ILE A 164 -8.25 4.80 15.86
CA ILE A 164 -7.61 3.52 16.18
C ILE A 164 -8.39 2.77 17.27
N GLY A 165 -8.85 3.47 18.32
CA GLY A 165 -9.58 2.88 19.44
C GLY A 165 -10.95 2.34 19.08
N ASP A 166 -11.61 2.93 18.09
CA ASP A 166 -12.96 2.58 17.65
C ASP A 166 -13.03 1.34 16.74
N VAL A 167 -11.89 0.90 16.17
CA VAL A 167 -11.83 -0.32 15.33
C VAL A 167 -11.82 -1.56 16.22
N ARG A 168 -12.73 -2.51 15.94
CA ARG A 168 -12.90 -3.69 16.79
C ARG A 168 -11.65 -4.57 16.79
N GLY A 169 -11.35 -5.10 17.97
CA GLY A 169 -10.21 -5.98 18.19
C GLY A 169 -8.87 -5.25 18.33
N PHE A 170 -8.76 -3.98 17.94
CA PHE A 170 -7.53 -3.22 18.18
C PHE A 170 -7.20 -3.07 19.69
N PRO A 171 -8.18 -2.80 20.59
CA PRO A 171 -7.92 -2.81 22.03
C PRO A 171 -7.41 -4.16 22.57
N LEU A 172 -7.94 -5.27 22.06
CA LEU A 172 -7.53 -6.63 22.48
C LEU A 172 -6.09 -6.95 22.04
N LEU A 173 -5.70 -6.49 20.85
CA LEU A 173 -4.35 -6.69 20.32
C LEU A 173 -3.29 -5.89 21.08
N LYS A 174 -3.66 -4.75 21.66
CA LYS A 174 -2.77 -3.98 22.55
C LYS A 174 -2.44 -4.75 23.82
N GLU A 175 -3.33 -5.63 24.28
CA GLU A 175 -3.20 -6.38 25.52
C GLU A 175 -2.39 -7.69 25.37
N GLU A 176 -2.38 -8.29 24.17
CA GLU A 176 -1.61 -9.51 23.89
C GLU A 176 -0.14 -9.20 23.60
N ALA A 177 0.77 -9.52 24.54
CA ALA A 177 2.20 -9.18 24.42
C ALA A 177 2.89 -9.68 23.13
N SER A 178 2.45 -10.80 22.55
CA SER A 178 2.97 -11.33 21.26
C SER A 178 2.40 -10.64 20.03
N GLN A 179 1.30 -9.88 20.18
CA GLN A 179 0.58 -9.17 19.12
C GLN A 179 0.53 -7.65 19.35
N ALA A 180 1.20 -7.16 20.39
CA ALA A 180 1.23 -5.75 20.77
C ALA A 180 1.63 -4.88 19.57
N ALA A 181 0.65 -4.16 19.04
CA ALA A 181 0.83 -3.26 17.91
C ALA A 181 1.67 -2.04 18.31
N ASP A 182 2.55 -1.59 17.41
CA ASP A 182 3.13 -0.25 17.52
C ASP A 182 2.08 0.81 17.14
N VAL A 183 1.24 1.14 18.13
CA VAL A 183 0.14 2.10 17.99
C VAL A 183 0.66 3.52 17.72
N GLU A 184 1.83 3.84 18.25
CA GLU A 184 2.44 5.16 18.10
C GLU A 184 2.90 5.37 16.65
N GLU A 185 3.52 4.36 16.04
CA GLU A 185 3.87 4.42 14.61
C GLU A 185 2.63 4.42 13.71
N LEU A 186 1.61 3.64 14.04
CA LEU A 186 0.34 3.67 13.29
C LEU A 186 -0.33 5.05 13.36
N ARG A 187 -0.38 5.67 14.55
CA ARG A 187 -0.87 7.04 14.73
C ARG A 187 -0.04 8.02 13.90
N SER A 188 1.28 7.88 13.89
CA SER A 188 2.17 8.71 13.06
C SER A 188 1.88 8.55 11.56
N ILE A 189 1.57 7.33 11.10
CA ILE A 189 1.20 7.08 9.70
C ILE A 189 -0.11 7.81 9.36
N LEU A 190 -1.14 7.71 10.19
CA LEU A 190 -2.42 8.39 9.94
C LEU A 190 -2.26 9.92 9.83
N LEU A 191 -1.50 10.52 10.75
CA LEU A 191 -1.19 11.95 10.72
C LEU A 191 -0.41 12.34 9.47
N LYS A 192 0.63 11.58 9.10
CA LYS A 192 1.41 11.84 7.88
C LYS A 192 0.60 11.68 6.59
N VAL A 193 -0.35 10.74 6.55
CA VAL A 193 -1.28 10.61 5.42
C VAL A 193 -2.15 11.85 5.32
N SER A 194 -2.70 12.31 6.44
CA SER A 194 -3.47 13.57 6.52
C SER A 194 -2.63 14.76 6.03
N ASP A 195 -1.42 14.95 6.57
CA ASP A 195 -0.53 16.06 6.20
C ASP A 195 -0.13 16.01 4.72
N LEU A 196 0.15 14.81 4.19
CA LEU A 196 0.47 14.59 2.78
C LEU A 196 -0.71 15.01 1.88
N THR A 197 -1.93 14.57 2.20
CA THR A 197 -3.11 14.91 1.42
C THR A 197 -3.42 16.40 1.50
N GLU A 198 -3.34 17.02 2.68
CA GLU A 198 -3.53 18.46 2.86
C GLU A 198 -2.51 19.28 2.05
N SER A 199 -1.25 18.83 2.04
CA SER A 199 -0.17 19.49 1.30
C SER A 199 -0.30 19.38 -0.22
N TYR A 200 -1.03 18.37 -0.70
CA TYR A 200 -1.18 18.08 -2.13
C TYR A 200 -2.65 17.75 -2.47
N PRO A 201 -3.52 18.77 -2.58
CA PRO A 201 -4.95 18.59 -2.83
C PRO A 201 -5.28 17.84 -4.12
N GLN A 202 -4.35 17.79 -5.09
CA GLN A 202 -4.50 16.99 -6.31
C GLN A 202 -4.52 15.47 -6.05
N ILE A 203 -4.20 15.00 -4.83
CA ILE A 203 -4.38 13.61 -4.46
C ILE A 203 -5.88 13.36 -4.28
N GLU A 204 -6.53 12.80 -5.30
CA GLU A 204 -7.96 12.48 -5.28
C GLU A 204 -8.26 11.22 -4.46
N GLY A 205 -7.26 10.36 -4.28
CA GLY A 205 -7.40 9.22 -3.38
C GLY A 205 -6.09 8.51 -3.08
N MET A 206 -6.10 7.78 -1.97
CA MET A 206 -5.03 6.90 -1.53
C MET A 206 -5.61 5.59 -1.02
N ASP A 207 -4.93 4.48 -1.29
CA ASP A 207 -5.26 3.16 -0.77
C ASP A 207 -3.97 2.49 -0.29
N LEU A 208 -3.80 2.44 1.03
CA LEU A 208 -2.70 1.76 1.71
C LEU A 208 -3.24 0.46 2.28
N ASN A 209 -3.15 -0.62 1.50
CA ASN A 209 -3.79 -1.88 1.84
C ASN A 209 -3.00 -3.10 1.32
N PRO A 210 -2.35 -3.90 2.20
CA PRO A 210 -2.36 -3.77 3.65
C PRO A 210 -1.25 -2.83 4.17
N VAL A 211 -1.52 -2.19 5.30
CA VAL A 211 -0.51 -1.75 6.26
C VAL A 211 -0.36 -2.84 7.30
N LEU A 212 0.87 -3.31 7.52
CA LEU A 212 1.16 -4.41 8.42
C LEU A 212 1.69 -3.88 9.74
N VAL A 213 0.93 -4.08 10.81
CA VAL A 213 1.22 -3.58 12.16
C VAL A 213 1.77 -4.72 13.01
N SER A 214 2.91 -4.49 13.66
CA SER A 214 3.58 -5.48 14.50
C SER A 214 4.26 -4.82 15.70
N PRO A 215 4.74 -5.60 16.69
CA PRO A 215 5.57 -5.07 17.78
C PRO A 215 6.91 -4.46 17.33
N ARG A 216 7.31 -4.70 16.07
CA ARG A 216 8.56 -4.18 15.48
C ARG A 216 8.33 -2.94 14.61
N GLY A 217 7.10 -2.45 14.57
CA GLY A 217 6.68 -1.35 13.72
C GLY A 217 5.57 -1.72 12.73
N SER A 218 5.17 -0.73 11.96
CA SER A 218 4.09 -0.69 10.98
C SER A 218 4.66 -0.37 9.60
N LEU A 219 4.37 -1.21 8.61
CA LEU A 219 4.90 -1.05 7.25
C LEU A 219 3.78 -1.13 6.21
N VAL A 220 3.72 -0.14 5.31
CA VAL A 220 2.83 -0.18 4.15
C VAL A 220 3.35 -1.23 3.15
N ALA A 221 2.61 -2.32 3.01
CA ALA A 221 3.01 -3.44 2.16
C ALA A 221 2.55 -3.27 0.71
N ASP A 222 1.45 -2.57 0.48
CA ASP A 222 0.96 -2.15 -0.84
C ASP A 222 0.38 -0.73 -0.76
N ALA A 223 0.52 0.02 -1.84
CA ALA A 223 0.08 1.40 -1.90
C ALA A 223 -0.36 1.78 -3.31
N ARG A 224 -1.42 2.59 -3.37
CA ARG A 224 -1.90 3.21 -4.59
C ARG A 224 -2.29 4.65 -4.29
N ILE A 225 -1.86 5.57 -5.15
CA ILE A 225 -2.24 6.98 -5.10
C ILE A 225 -2.89 7.35 -6.43
N LEU A 226 -4.08 7.93 -6.36
CA LEU A 226 -4.77 8.55 -7.48
C LEU A 226 -4.51 10.05 -7.43
N VAL A 227 -3.98 10.59 -8.51
CA VAL A 227 -3.79 12.03 -8.68
C VAL A 227 -4.79 12.52 -9.71
N GLY A 228 -5.57 13.54 -9.38
CA GLY A 228 -6.51 14.21 -10.25
C GLY A 228 -5.80 15.06 -11.31
N ALA A 229 -6.50 15.31 -12.42
CA ALA A 229 -6.06 16.31 -13.37
C ALA A 229 -6.24 17.71 -12.73
N ALA A 230 -5.24 18.57 -12.86
CA ALA A 230 -5.34 19.96 -12.47
C ALA A 230 -6.43 20.61 -13.31
N ASP A 231 -7.38 21.27 -12.66
CA ASP A 231 -8.34 22.13 -13.35
C ASP A 231 -7.55 23.20 -14.12
N ALA A 232 -7.75 23.25 -15.44
CA ALA A 232 -7.11 24.21 -16.34
C ALA A 232 -7.65 25.63 -16.16
#